data_AF-A0A9D6QG27-F1
#
_entry.id   AF-A0A9D6QG27-F1
#
_cell.length_a   1.000
_cell.length_b   1.000
_cell.length_c   1.000
_cell.angle_alpha   90.00
_cell.angle_beta   90.00
_cell.angle_gamma   90.00
#
_symmetry.space_group_name_H-M   'P 1'
#
loop_
_entity.id
_entity.type
_entity.pdbx_description
1 polymer ?
#
loop_
_entity_poly.entity_id
_entity_poly.type
_entity_poly.pdbx_seq_one_letter_code
_entity_poly.pdbx_strand_id
1 'polypeptide(L)'
;MTEQDYWFARTRPGSPRGLTPVHGSGWLVIAAFVGCMLGGAALFGYFMFQDRVLPGVVLYALLVLIGAGQFIYFTLTKTDPTRTVADYRAMKRDADLHDQLGGRR
;
A
#
# COMPACT_ATOMS: atom_id res chain seq x y z
N MET A 1 -3.19 6.20 18.98
CA MET A 1 -3.17 5.29 17.82
C MET A 1 -2.40 4.06 18.24
N THR A 2 -3.08 2.94 18.35
CA THR A 2 -2.43 1.65 18.67
C THR A 2 -1.66 1.18 17.43
N GLU A 3 -0.64 0.36 17.64
CA GLU A 3 0.27 -0.13 16.60
C GLU A 3 -0.41 -0.81 15.39
N GLN A 4 -1.66 -1.26 15.57
CA GLN A 4 -2.53 -1.83 14.53
C GLN A 4 -3.10 -0.79 13.53
N ASP A 5 -3.02 0.50 13.84
CA ASP A 5 -3.54 1.56 12.96
C ASP A 5 -2.59 1.92 11.81
N TYR A 6 -1.31 1.56 11.91
CA TYR A 6 -0.29 1.91 10.91
C TYR A 6 -0.16 0.82 9.84
N TRP A 7 -0.30 1.23 8.58
CA TRP A 7 -0.29 0.31 7.44
C TRP A 7 1.07 0.29 6.75
N PHE A 8 1.83 1.37 6.89
CA PHE A 8 3.13 1.58 6.28
C PHE A 8 4.15 2.00 7.33
N ALA A 9 5.40 1.58 7.18
CA ALA A 9 6.51 2.08 7.97
C ALA A 9 7.68 2.46 7.09
N ARG A 10 8.53 3.34 7.61
CA ARG A 10 9.74 3.77 6.92
C ARG A 10 10.81 2.70 7.02
N THR A 11 11.55 2.51 5.94
CA THR A 11 12.73 1.63 5.92
C THR A 11 13.90 2.18 6.74
N ARG A 12 13.98 3.51 6.90
CA ARG A 12 15.02 4.19 7.70
C ARG A 12 14.43 5.36 8.49
N PRO A 13 14.89 5.61 9.74
CA PRO A 13 14.41 6.76 10.52
C PRO A 13 14.69 8.07 9.78
N GLY A 14 13.72 8.99 9.78
CA GLY A 14 13.86 10.32 9.17
C GLY A 14 13.91 10.36 7.63
N SER A 15 13.98 9.21 6.94
CA SER A 15 13.99 9.17 5.48
C SER A 15 12.56 9.31 4.93
N PRO A 16 12.29 10.25 4.01
CA PRO A 16 11.04 10.26 3.24
C PRO A 16 11.02 9.18 2.14
N ARG A 17 12.16 8.52 1.89
CA ARG A 17 12.32 7.48 0.87
C ARG A 17 12.22 6.09 1.48
N GLY A 18 11.46 5.22 0.83
CA GLY A 18 11.31 3.81 1.18
C GLY A 18 10.26 3.58 2.25
N LEU A 19 9.00 3.59 1.85
CA LEU A 19 7.86 3.12 2.65
C LEU A 19 7.60 1.66 2.30
N THR A 20 7.41 0.83 3.30
CA THR A 20 7.08 -0.58 3.11
C THR A 20 5.78 -0.90 3.85
N PRO A 21 4.85 -1.64 3.23
CA PRO A 21 3.66 -2.11 3.92
C PRO A 21 4.06 -3.07 5.04
N VAL A 22 3.60 -2.78 6.25
CA VAL A 22 3.84 -3.63 7.44
C VAL A 22 2.59 -4.42 7.81
N HIS A 23 1.43 -3.90 7.43
CA HIS A 23 0.13 -4.52 7.67
C HIS A 23 -0.51 -5.03 6.37
N GLY A 24 -1.39 -6.03 6.47
CA GLY A 24 -2.15 -6.57 5.32
C GLY A 24 -2.98 -5.49 4.60
N SER A 25 -3.44 -4.47 5.33
CA SER A 25 -4.16 -3.33 4.76
C SER A 25 -3.29 -2.50 3.80
N GLY A 26 -1.99 -2.34 4.08
CA GLY A 26 -1.08 -1.65 3.18
C GLY A 26 -0.90 -2.40 1.85
N TRP A 27 -0.89 -3.73 1.90
CA TRP A 27 -0.89 -4.59 0.71
C TRP A 27 -2.19 -4.50 -0.08
N LEU A 28 -3.35 -4.42 0.58
CA LEU A 28 -4.63 -4.23 -0.11
C LEU A 28 -4.68 -2.89 -0.86
N VAL A 29 -4.14 -1.82 -0.28
CA VAL A 29 -4.05 -0.51 -0.96
C VAL A 29 -3.16 -0.59 -2.20
N ILE A 30 -2.01 -1.27 -2.11
CA ILE A 30 -1.14 -1.51 -3.27
C ILE A 30 -1.87 -2.34 -4.33
N ALA A 31 -2.54 -3.42 -3.93
CA ALA A 31 -3.28 -4.29 -4.84
C ALA A 31 -4.43 -3.55 -5.53
N ALA A 32 -5.16 -2.69 -4.82
CA ALA A 32 -6.20 -1.84 -5.37
C ALA A 32 -5.65 -0.84 -6.40
N PHE A 33 -4.49 -0.23 -6.12
CA PHE A 33 -3.81 0.65 -7.06
C PHE A 33 -3.39 -0.08 -8.34
N VAL A 34 -2.75 -1.24 -8.20
CA VAL A 34 -2.36 -2.08 -9.34
C VAL A 34 -3.60 -2.54 -10.13
N GLY A 35 -4.68 -2.91 -9.44
CA GLY A 35 -5.96 -3.26 -10.06
C GLY A 35 -6.56 -2.10 -10.86
N CYS A 36 -6.51 -0.88 -10.36
CA CYS A 36 -6.95 0.31 -11.10
C CYS A 36 -6.08 0.55 -12.35
N MET A 37 -4.76 0.37 -12.26
CA MET A 37 -3.88 0.50 -13.42
C MET A 37 -4.15 -0.54 -14.49
N LEU A 38 -4.27 -1.82 -14.10
CA LEU A 38 -4.55 -2.91 -15.03
C LEU A 38 -5.96 -2.78 -15.64
N GLY A 39 -6.95 -2.46 -14.82
CA GLY A 39 -8.33 -2.21 -15.27
C GLY A 39 -8.41 -1.02 -16.22
N GLY A 40 -7.71 0.07 -15.91
CA GLY A 40 -7.61 1.22 -16.80
C GLY A 40 -6.93 0.90 -18.12
N ALA A 41 -5.82 0.16 -18.11
CA ALA A 41 -5.11 -0.24 -19.33
C ALA A 41 -5.97 -1.18 -20.20
N ALA A 42 -6.70 -2.11 -19.58
CA ALA A 42 -7.63 -2.99 -20.28
C ALA A 42 -8.79 -2.20 -20.91
N LEU A 43 -9.39 -1.25 -20.18
CA LEU A 43 -10.41 -0.36 -20.71
C LEU A 43 -9.88 0.47 -21.87
N PHE A 44 -8.70 1.04 -21.72
CA PHE A 44 -8.05 1.83 -22.77
C PHE A 44 -7.85 0.99 -24.03
N GLY A 45 -7.32 -0.24 -23.91
CA GLY A 45 -7.18 -1.17 -25.02
C GLY A 45 -8.52 -1.51 -25.67
N TYR A 46 -9.57 -1.77 -24.88
CA TYR A 46 -10.91 -2.04 -25.38
C TYR A 46 -11.48 -0.87 -26.21
N PHE A 47 -11.33 0.36 -25.72
CA PHE A 47 -11.78 1.56 -26.45
C PHE A 47 -10.94 1.86 -27.69
N MET A 48 -9.66 1.48 -27.69
CA MET A 48 -8.78 1.59 -28.86
C MET A 48 -9.27 0.70 -30.01
N PHE A 49 -9.75 -0.52 -29.73
CA PHE A 49 -10.34 -1.41 -30.74
C PHE A 49 -11.66 -0.89 -31.33
N GLN A 50 -12.29 0.12 -30.72
CA GLN A 50 -13.53 0.74 -31.19
C GLN A 50 -13.30 2.10 -31.87
N ASP A 51 -12.04 2.45 -32.17
CA ASP A 51 -11.61 3.79 -32.66
C ASP A 51 -12.02 4.96 -31.73
N ARG A 52 -12.38 4.64 -30.47
CA ARG A 52 -12.82 5.59 -29.44
C ARG A 52 -11.67 5.91 -28.49
N VAL A 53 -10.57 6.41 -29.03
CA VAL A 53 -9.35 6.65 -28.26
C VAL A 53 -9.57 7.70 -27.16
N LEU A 54 -10.29 8.79 -27.46
CA LEU A 54 -10.50 9.89 -26.52
C LEU A 54 -11.19 9.48 -25.20
N PRO A 55 -12.35 8.79 -25.20
CA PRO A 55 -12.97 8.32 -23.96
C PRO A 55 -12.12 7.27 -23.25
N GLY A 56 -11.37 6.44 -23.98
CA GLY A 56 -10.41 5.51 -23.39
C GLY A 56 -9.32 6.22 -22.59
N VAL A 57 -8.71 7.28 -23.15
CA VAL A 57 -7.69 8.09 -22.45
C VAL A 57 -8.28 8.75 -21.20
N VAL A 58 -9.48 9.33 -21.31
CA VAL A 58 -10.13 10.01 -20.18
C VAL A 58 -10.41 9.04 -19.04
N LEU A 59 -10.97 7.87 -19.33
CA LEU A 59 -11.25 6.84 -18.32
C LEU A 59 -9.97 6.31 -17.66
N TYR A 60 -8.93 6.08 -18.47
CA TYR A 60 -7.62 5.68 -17.94
C TYR A 60 -7.05 6.74 -17.00
N ALA A 61 -7.05 8.00 -17.42
CA ALA A 61 -6.54 9.11 -16.62
C ALA A 61 -7.29 9.25 -15.30
N LEU A 62 -8.62 9.14 -15.31
CA LEU A 62 -9.43 9.19 -14.09
C LEU A 62 -9.10 8.05 -13.12
N LEU A 63 -8.98 6.81 -13.63
CA LEU A 63 -8.62 5.64 -12.81
C LEU A 63 -7.22 5.79 -12.20
N VAL A 64 -6.25 6.29 -12.97
CA VAL A 64 -4.89 6.54 -12.47
C VAL A 64 -4.90 7.64 -11.40
N LEU A 65 -5.62 8.74 -11.61
CA LEU A 65 -5.70 9.83 -10.64
C LEU A 65 -6.35 9.39 -9.33
N ILE A 66 -7.45 8.63 -9.40
CA ILE A 66 -8.13 8.08 -8.23
C ILE A 66 -7.20 7.11 -7.49
N GLY A 67 -6.61 6.15 -8.22
CA GLY A 67 -5.70 5.16 -7.64
C GLY A 67 -4.48 5.81 -6.98
N ALA A 68 -3.82 6.72 -7.68
CA ALA A 68 -2.64 7.42 -7.18
C ALA A 68 -2.99 8.33 -5.99
N GLY A 69 -4.11 9.07 -6.07
CA GLY A 69 -4.57 9.92 -4.98
C GLY A 69 -4.88 9.13 -3.72
N GLN A 70 -5.58 8.01 -3.84
CA GLN A 70 -5.89 7.12 -2.73
C GLN A 70 -4.61 6.50 -2.14
N PHE A 71 -3.69 6.04 -2.99
CA PHE A 71 -2.40 5.52 -2.55
C PHE A 71 -1.60 6.56 -1.75
N ILE A 72 -1.46 7.78 -2.29
CA ILE A 72 -0.75 8.88 -1.62
C ILE A 72 -1.45 9.23 -0.29
N TYR A 73 -2.77 9.35 -0.27
CA TYR A 73 -3.52 9.65 0.94
C TYR A 73 -3.28 8.62 2.06
N PHE A 74 -3.34 7.33 1.74
CA PHE A 74 -3.11 6.28 2.72
C PHE A 74 -1.64 6.22 3.18
N THR A 75 -0.69 6.41 2.28
CA THR A 75 0.73 6.48 2.68
C THR A 75 1.01 7.69 3.57
N LEU A 76 0.32 8.82 3.42
CA LEU A 76 0.53 9.98 4.30
C LEU A 76 -0.18 9.84 5.65
N THR A 77 -1.38 9.28 5.68
CA THR A 77 -2.21 9.21 6.90
C THR A 77 -1.95 7.98 7.77
N LYS A 78 -1.47 6.88 7.17
CA LYS A 78 -1.30 5.58 7.85
C LYS A 78 0.16 5.14 7.94
N THR A 79 1.11 6.05 7.74
CA THR A 79 2.54 5.79 7.98
C THR A 79 2.90 6.08 9.42
N ASP A 80 3.62 5.17 10.07
CA ASP A 80 4.20 5.44 11.39
C ASP A 80 5.33 6.49 11.28
N PRO A 81 5.23 7.63 11.99
CA PRO A 81 6.25 8.68 11.95
C PRO A 81 7.51 8.34 12.76
N THR A 82 7.43 7.39 13.69
CA THR A 82 8.45 7.10 14.70
C THR A 82 9.10 5.74 14.52
N ARG A 83 8.33 4.70 14.20
CA ARG A 83 8.85 3.33 14.05
C ARG A 83 9.22 3.01 12.61
N THR A 84 10.28 2.23 12.48
CA THR A 84 10.76 1.71 11.20
C THR A 84 10.34 0.27 10.99
N VAL A 85 10.44 -0.19 9.74
CA VAL A 85 10.20 -1.60 9.38
C VAL A 85 11.08 -2.56 10.20
N ALA A 86 12.29 -2.14 10.56
CA ALA A 86 13.19 -2.95 11.39
C ALA A 86 12.62 -3.15 12.80
N ASP A 87 12.02 -2.11 13.38
CA ASP A 87 11.40 -2.16 14.71
C ASP A 87 10.19 -3.10 14.70
N TYR A 88 9.34 -3.01 13.67
CA TYR A 88 8.21 -3.94 13.50
C TYR A 88 8.65 -5.40 13.31
N ARG A 89 9.75 -5.64 12.59
CA ARG A 89 10.31 -7.00 12.44
C ARG A 89 10.90 -7.54 13.73
N ALA A 90 11.55 -6.68 14.52
CA ALA A 90 12.10 -7.04 15.83
C ALA A 90 10.97 -7.44 16.79
N MET A 91 9.90 -6.63 16.87
CA MET A 91 8.74 -6.92 17.71
C MET A 91 8.05 -8.23 17.34
N LYS A 92 7.89 -8.51 16.04
CA LYS A 92 7.34 -9.79 15.58
C LYS A 92 8.23 -10.96 16.00
N ARG A 93 9.54 -10.83 15.84
CA ARG A 93 10.51 -11.87 16.23
C ARG A 93 10.48 -12.12 17.74
N ASP A 94 10.40 -11.08 18.55
CA ASP A 94 10.32 -11.19 20.01
C ASP A 94 9.01 -11.85 20.44
N ALA A 95 7.89 -11.51 19.80
CA ALA A 95 6.61 -12.17 20.02
C ALA A 95 6.68 -13.67 19.66
N ASP A 96 7.26 -14.01 18.50
CA ASP A 96 7.45 -15.40 18.07
C ASP A 96 8.38 -16.18 19.03
N LEU A 97 9.39 -15.52 19.59
CA LEU A 97 10.28 -16.09 20.61
C LEU A 97 9.55 -16.34 21.93
N HIS A 98 8.72 -15.39 22.37
CA HIS A 98 7.90 -15.55 23.58
C HIS A 98 6.91 -16.71 23.45
N ASP A 99 6.32 -16.92 22.26
CA ASP A 99 5.43 -18.04 22.00
C ASP A 99 6.18 -19.37 22.02
N GLN A 100 7.35 -19.44 21.37
CA GLN A 100 8.21 -20.63 21.34
C GLN A 100 8.82 -21.00 22.70
N LEU A 101 9.12 -20.02 23.55
CA LEU A 101 9.71 -20.24 24.88
C LEU A 101 8.69 -20.58 25.97
N GLY A 102 7.39 -20.67 25.63
CA GLY A 102 6.39 -21.22 26.53
C GLY A 102 5.20 -20.30 26.76
N GLY A 103 4.45 -20.01 25.70
CA GLY A 103 3.06 -19.58 25.79
C GLY A 103 2.13 -20.67 26.34
N ARG A 104 2.39 -21.16 27.57
CA ARG A 104 1.37 -21.83 28.40
C ARG A 104 0.93 -20.85 29.48
N ARG A 105 -0.26 -20.29 29.31
CA ARG A 105 -1.17 -20.13 30.45
C ARG A 105 -2.26 -21.16 30.29
#